data_AF-A0A383WMC4-F1
#
_entry.id   AF-A0A383WMC4-F1
#
_cell.length_a   1.000
_cell.length_b   1.000
_cell.length_c   1.000
_cell.angle_alpha   90.00
_cell.angle_beta   90.00
_cell.angle_gamma   90.00
#
_symmetry.space_group_name_H-M   'P 1'
#
loop_
_entity.id
_entity.type
_entity.pdbx_description
1 polymer ?
#
loop_
_entity_poly.entity_id
_entity_poly.type
_entity_poly.pdbx_seq_one_letter_code
_entity_poly.pdbx_strand_id
1 'polypeptide(L)'
;MNPGERRAPSLDLATLQGGAIHMMCWMNFWCALFNGLYLAVSGVGQQLLLFLTMHTTAAWDVVLFCLCNAVGQLFIFFTIKQFASLVNTLICTTRKFFNILGSLVLNANPLLPQQWWAVGLVFTGLITGSVDKGSKHHGAGKQQAGTKQQKRAAVGMIAEWCVAAPKDPVKGVGQETELEAINSGDTAWLLISTAAVLIMTPGVAFFYGGLAQHKNFVSTIMQAFIPLAIVPILWSIIGFGLAFGDTAEYSNGVIGDPSKLGGLMFGVGAAPLANLAATIPMTVFFMFQLMFAVITPALIIGAIADRVNPSALCIFIGLWHLIVYCPMAHMVWHPTGLIRKLGVLDFAGGLVVHITSGYAAPLAAVYLGRSKRSVAPERAGSGSEHVKEPANVPIVMLGTALLWFGWFGFNAGSAGGAGVIAGQALLNTNAAAASAMLTFMLIDTLQGHKMRATGACIGAVIGLVTITPAAGYVNIGAAFIFGMVGSAVSAGVMVLMEKWGSRYIDDTLDVFACHGVGGTTGTILFSLLSTKTVNDAGVDGAYYGKWSELGLALLVLVCVIPYVLAATWAILWFTNKLIRLRVSDLELLEGLDKSKHGERAMAVAALMKEMEEASHNGSATARVRVTAVPSLMGDSS
;
A
#
# COMPACT_ATOMS: atom_id res chain seq x y z
N MET A 1 -24.14 10.34 57.13
CA MET A 1 -24.41 9.26 56.16
C MET A 1 -23.66 9.60 54.86
N ASN A 2 -22.96 8.61 54.31
CA ASN A 2 -21.91 8.72 53.29
C ASN A 2 -22.36 9.36 51.96
N PRO A 3 -21.46 10.10 51.28
CA PRO A 3 -21.55 10.38 49.86
C PRO A 3 -20.93 9.21 49.09
N GLY A 4 -21.75 8.28 48.63
CA GLY A 4 -21.33 7.16 47.79
C GLY A 4 -22.55 6.52 47.16
N GLU A 5 -22.46 6.20 45.88
CA GLU A 5 -23.48 5.55 45.03
C GLU A 5 -24.50 6.49 44.34
N ARG A 6 -24.02 7.29 43.39
CA ARG A 6 -24.81 7.50 42.16
C ARG A 6 -24.56 6.30 41.25
N ARG A 7 -25.53 5.39 41.17
CA ARG A 7 -25.54 4.32 40.15
C ARG A 7 -25.59 4.98 38.77
N ALA A 8 -24.59 4.66 37.93
CA ALA A 8 -24.65 4.92 36.50
C ALA A 8 -25.90 4.25 35.89
N PRO A 9 -26.49 4.80 34.82
CA PRO A 9 -27.57 4.12 34.11
C PRO A 9 -27.03 2.77 33.63
N SER A 10 -27.70 1.69 34.02
CA SER A 10 -27.40 0.35 33.55
C SER A 10 -27.52 0.34 32.03
N LEU A 11 -26.38 0.33 31.33
CA LEU A 11 -26.33 -0.03 29.93
C LEU A 11 -26.94 -1.42 29.82
N ASP A 12 -28.13 -1.50 29.25
CA ASP A 12 -28.78 -2.76 28.96
C ASP A 12 -27.94 -3.49 27.90
N LEU A 13 -27.13 -4.44 28.36
CA LEU A 13 -26.28 -5.30 27.54
C LEU A 13 -27.08 -6.11 26.50
N ALA A 14 -28.41 -6.15 26.60
CA ALA A 14 -29.28 -6.77 25.61
C ALA A 14 -29.32 -6.01 24.27
N THR A 15 -29.14 -4.67 24.26
CA THR A 15 -29.19 -3.91 22.99
C THR A 15 -27.88 -3.92 22.18
N LEU A 16 -26.77 -4.34 22.79
CA LEU A 16 -25.47 -4.55 22.13
C LEU A 16 -25.23 -6.01 21.71
N GLN A 17 -26.15 -6.93 22.07
CA GLN A 17 -26.05 -8.35 21.76
C GLN A 17 -26.69 -8.71 20.40
N GLY A 18 -26.17 -8.12 19.33
CA GLY A 18 -26.06 -8.84 18.06
C GLY A 18 -24.90 -9.83 18.16
N GLY A 19 -25.00 -10.86 19.03
CA GLY A 19 -23.89 -11.74 19.39
C GLY A 19 -23.19 -12.35 18.18
N ALA A 20 -21.94 -12.82 18.32
CA ALA A 20 -21.12 -13.39 17.22
C ALA A 20 -21.88 -14.34 16.26
N ILE A 21 -22.90 -15.04 16.77
CA ILE A 21 -23.84 -15.86 15.99
C ILE A 21 -24.55 -15.05 14.90
N HIS A 22 -25.11 -13.90 15.27
CA HIS A 22 -25.86 -13.00 14.39
C HIS A 22 -24.96 -12.47 13.27
N MET A 23 -23.78 -11.94 13.60
CA MET A 23 -22.81 -11.48 12.60
C MET A 23 -22.39 -12.61 11.65
N MET A 24 -22.20 -13.83 12.15
CA MET A 24 -21.80 -14.98 11.35
C MET A 24 -22.95 -15.54 10.49
N CYS A 25 -24.20 -15.53 10.99
CA CYS A 25 -25.38 -15.85 10.20
C CYS A 25 -25.52 -14.89 9.02
N TRP A 26 -25.33 -13.58 9.26
CA TRP A 26 -25.33 -12.59 8.18
C TRP A 26 -24.17 -12.79 7.21
N MET A 27 -22.96 -13.09 7.69
CA MET A 27 -21.83 -13.36 6.81
C MET A 27 -22.07 -14.59 5.92
N ASN A 28 -22.56 -15.70 6.48
CA ASN A 28 -22.88 -16.90 5.70
C ASN A 28 -24.03 -16.66 4.72
N PHE A 29 -25.05 -15.90 5.12
CA PHE A 29 -26.16 -15.52 4.24
C PHE A 29 -25.67 -14.71 3.04
N TRP A 30 -24.89 -13.65 3.27
CA TRP A 30 -24.38 -12.81 2.19
C TRP A 30 -23.37 -13.57 1.31
N CYS A 31 -22.50 -14.40 1.89
CA CYS A 31 -21.61 -15.28 1.12
C CYS A 31 -22.41 -16.26 0.23
N ALA A 32 -23.47 -16.87 0.74
CA ALA A 32 -24.32 -17.76 -0.05
C ALA A 32 -25.04 -17.01 -1.18
N LEU A 33 -25.54 -15.80 -0.90
CA LEU A 33 -26.21 -14.97 -1.89
C LEU A 33 -25.26 -14.56 -3.04
N PHE A 34 -24.08 -14.04 -2.72
CA PHE A 34 -23.12 -13.60 -3.74
C PHE A 34 -22.55 -14.77 -4.55
N ASN A 35 -22.21 -15.89 -3.90
CA ASN A 35 -21.74 -17.07 -4.61
C ASN A 35 -22.85 -17.68 -5.46
N GLY A 36 -24.09 -17.71 -4.99
CA GLY A 36 -25.25 -18.17 -5.74
C GLY A 36 -25.49 -17.34 -7.01
N LEU A 37 -25.46 -16.00 -6.87
CA LEU A 37 -25.56 -15.08 -8.02
C LEU A 37 -24.41 -15.28 -9.00
N TYR A 38 -23.17 -15.41 -8.52
CA TYR A 38 -22.02 -15.67 -9.38
C TYR A 38 -22.16 -17.01 -10.13
N LEU A 39 -22.56 -18.09 -9.45
CA LEU A 39 -22.77 -19.40 -10.08
C LEU A 39 -23.90 -19.38 -11.12
N ALA A 40 -24.95 -18.59 -10.89
CA ALA A 40 -26.04 -18.41 -11.84
C ALA A 40 -25.62 -17.61 -13.08
N VAL A 41 -24.87 -16.52 -12.90
CA VAL A 41 -24.45 -15.63 -14.00
C VAL A 41 -23.29 -16.20 -14.81
N SER A 42 -22.34 -16.87 -14.16
CA SER A 42 -21.14 -17.42 -14.82
C SER A 42 -21.40 -18.72 -15.58
N GLY A 43 -22.57 -19.35 -15.43
CA GLY A 43 -22.89 -20.66 -16.01
C GLY A 43 -22.19 -21.84 -15.33
N VAL A 44 -21.26 -21.60 -14.41
CA VAL A 44 -20.52 -22.63 -13.67
C VAL A 44 -21.46 -23.49 -12.82
N GLY A 45 -22.53 -22.89 -12.27
CA GLY A 45 -23.53 -23.63 -11.49
C GLY A 45 -24.26 -24.69 -12.33
N GLN A 46 -24.56 -24.41 -13.60
CA GLN A 46 -25.19 -25.37 -14.50
C GLN A 46 -24.24 -26.52 -14.85
N GLN A 47 -22.96 -26.22 -15.07
CA GLN A 47 -21.94 -27.23 -15.32
C GLN A 47 -21.75 -28.17 -14.11
N LEU A 48 -21.76 -27.62 -12.89
CA LEU A 48 -21.73 -28.41 -11.66
C LEU A 48 -22.95 -29.33 -11.54
N LEU A 49 -24.16 -28.82 -11.78
CA LEU A 49 -25.38 -29.63 -11.72
C LEU A 49 -25.35 -30.77 -12.75
N LEU A 50 -24.95 -30.48 -14.00
CA LEU A 50 -24.76 -31.49 -15.03
C LEU A 50 -23.73 -32.55 -14.61
N PHE A 51 -22.58 -32.14 -14.08
CA PHE A 51 -21.57 -33.05 -13.56
C PHE A 51 -22.12 -33.98 -12.47
N LEU A 52 -22.86 -33.43 -11.50
CA LEU A 52 -23.45 -34.20 -10.41
C LEU A 52 -24.54 -35.18 -10.89
N THR A 53 -25.29 -34.82 -11.95
CA THR A 53 -26.27 -35.75 -12.56
C THR A 53 -25.62 -36.89 -13.32
N MET A 54 -24.42 -36.68 -13.89
CA MET A 54 -23.67 -37.73 -14.58
C MET A 54 -22.82 -38.59 -13.63
N HIS A 55 -22.46 -38.06 -12.46
CA HIS A 55 -21.62 -38.72 -11.46
C HIS A 55 -22.31 -38.76 -10.10
N THR A 56 -23.32 -39.61 -9.98
CA THR A 56 -24.18 -39.73 -8.79
C THR A 56 -23.44 -40.19 -7.53
N THR A 57 -22.31 -40.90 -7.66
CA THR A 57 -21.44 -41.26 -6.54
C THR A 57 -20.71 -40.04 -5.98
N ALA A 58 -20.18 -39.17 -6.84
CA ALA A 58 -19.52 -37.93 -6.43
C ALA A 58 -20.50 -36.93 -5.78
N ALA A 59 -21.78 -36.99 -6.13
CA ALA A 59 -22.81 -36.17 -5.48
C ALA A 59 -22.94 -36.46 -3.98
N TRP A 60 -22.83 -37.73 -3.58
CA TRP A 60 -22.84 -38.11 -2.17
C TRP A 60 -21.60 -37.60 -1.42
N ASP A 61 -20.42 -37.66 -2.05
CA ASP A 61 -19.19 -37.14 -1.46
C ASP A 61 -19.25 -35.62 -1.27
N VAL A 62 -19.81 -34.90 -2.25
CA VAL A 62 -20.02 -33.44 -2.16
C VAL A 62 -21.00 -33.09 -1.05
N VAL A 63 -22.13 -33.80 -0.95
CA VAL A 63 -23.11 -33.59 0.14
C VAL A 63 -22.46 -33.86 1.50
N LEU A 64 -21.74 -34.98 1.63
CA LEU A 64 -21.06 -35.33 2.87
C LEU A 64 -19.99 -34.30 3.23
N PHE A 65 -19.22 -33.81 2.26
CA PHE A 65 -18.24 -32.76 2.45
C PHE A 65 -18.89 -31.45 2.92
N CYS A 66 -20.02 -31.04 2.33
CA CYS A 66 -20.78 -29.87 2.76
C CYS A 66 -21.31 -30.01 4.19
N LEU A 67 -21.86 -31.18 4.54
CA LEU A 67 -22.35 -31.47 5.90
C LEU A 67 -21.21 -31.43 6.93
N CYS A 68 -20.09 -32.09 6.64
CA CYS A 68 -18.91 -32.09 7.51
C CYS A 68 -18.36 -30.67 7.71
N ASN A 69 -18.34 -29.84 6.66
CA ASN A 69 -17.93 -28.45 6.78
C ASN A 69 -18.91 -27.62 7.62
N ALA A 70 -20.22 -27.79 7.44
CA ALA A 70 -21.23 -27.09 8.22
C ALA A 70 -21.12 -27.43 9.72
N VAL A 71 -20.96 -28.72 10.04
CA VAL A 71 -20.75 -29.19 11.42
C VAL A 71 -19.43 -28.65 11.98
N GLY A 72 -18.35 -28.69 11.20
CA GLY A 72 -17.04 -28.14 11.61
C GLY A 72 -17.10 -26.64 11.92
N GLN A 73 -17.82 -25.87 11.10
CA GLN A 73 -18.05 -24.45 11.35
C GLN A 73 -18.87 -24.20 12.62
N LEU A 74 -19.89 -25.03 12.91
CA LEU A 74 -20.65 -24.94 14.15
C LEU A 74 -19.78 -25.18 15.39
N PHE A 75 -18.83 -26.12 15.34
CA PHE A 75 -17.89 -26.34 16.45
C PHE A 75 -16.93 -25.17 16.66
N ILE A 76 -16.39 -24.59 15.58
CA ILE A 76 -15.56 -23.38 15.65
C ILE A 76 -16.35 -22.24 16.29
N PHE A 77 -17.58 -22.06 15.83
CA PHE A 77 -18.50 -21.04 16.32
C PHE A 77 -18.79 -21.21 17.83
N PHE A 78 -19.15 -22.42 18.26
CA PHE A 78 -19.41 -22.72 19.67
C PHE A 78 -18.18 -22.47 20.53
N THR A 79 -17.00 -22.84 20.02
CA THR A 79 -15.73 -22.67 20.73
C THR A 79 -15.37 -21.20 20.90
N ILE A 80 -15.56 -20.36 19.88
CA ILE A 80 -15.29 -18.92 19.98
C ILE A 80 -16.28 -18.26 20.96
N LYS A 81 -17.57 -18.60 20.88
CA LYS A 81 -18.60 -18.05 21.77
C LYS A 81 -18.31 -18.39 23.23
N GLN A 82 -17.92 -19.64 23.51
CA GLN A 82 -17.79 -20.13 24.88
C GLN A 82 -16.39 -19.89 25.48
N PHE A 83 -15.34 -19.91 24.66
CA PHE A 83 -13.94 -19.94 25.12
C PHE A 83 -13.04 -18.89 24.46
N ALA A 84 -13.59 -17.97 23.67
CA ALA A 84 -12.87 -16.94 22.91
C ALA A 84 -11.96 -17.48 21.77
N SER A 85 -11.48 -16.57 20.93
CA SER A 85 -10.74 -16.88 19.69
C SER A 85 -9.37 -17.54 19.92
N LEU A 86 -8.70 -17.24 21.03
CA LEU A 86 -7.39 -17.80 21.37
C LEU A 86 -7.48 -19.31 21.65
N VAL A 87 -8.49 -19.75 22.40
CA VAL A 87 -8.71 -21.18 22.70
C VAL A 87 -9.11 -21.94 21.44
N ASN A 88 -9.96 -21.34 20.59
CA ASN A 88 -10.29 -21.92 19.29
C ASN A 88 -9.06 -22.15 18.40
N THR A 89 -8.12 -21.19 18.40
CA THR A 89 -6.86 -21.30 17.63
C THR A 89 -5.98 -22.43 18.15
N LEU A 90 -5.91 -22.59 19.47
CA LEU A 90 -5.16 -23.66 20.12
C LEU A 90 -5.76 -25.05 19.80
N ILE A 91 -7.09 -25.17 19.86
CA ILE A 91 -7.80 -26.42 19.53
C ILE A 91 -7.61 -26.77 18.05
N CYS A 92 -7.76 -25.80 17.14
CA CYS A 92 -7.58 -26.03 15.71
C CYS A 92 -6.16 -26.47 15.35
N THR A 93 -5.15 -25.85 15.97
CA THR A 93 -3.74 -26.19 15.76
C THR A 93 -3.42 -27.57 16.30
N THR A 94 -3.89 -27.88 17.51
CA THR A 94 -3.71 -29.19 18.15
C THR A 94 -4.37 -30.30 17.33
N ARG A 95 -5.61 -30.11 16.85
CA ARG A 95 -6.31 -31.09 16.00
C ARG A 95 -5.57 -31.34 14.69
N LYS A 96 -5.12 -30.28 14.00
CA LYS A 96 -4.36 -30.42 12.76
C LYS A 96 -3.05 -31.19 12.99
N PHE A 97 -2.38 -30.90 14.09
CA PHE A 97 -1.17 -31.60 14.48
C PHE A 97 -1.39 -33.11 14.69
N PHE A 98 -2.44 -33.49 15.44
CA PHE A 98 -2.77 -34.91 15.64
C PHE A 98 -3.25 -35.62 14.37
N ASN A 99 -3.95 -34.92 13.48
CA ASN A 99 -4.32 -35.49 12.17
C ASN A 99 -3.09 -35.77 11.29
N ILE A 100 -2.08 -34.90 11.33
CA ILE A 100 -0.80 -35.09 10.63
C ILE A 100 -0.06 -36.31 11.21
N LEU A 101 0.01 -36.40 12.55
CA LEU A 101 0.57 -37.57 13.24
C LEU A 101 -0.17 -38.87 12.93
N GLY A 102 -1.50 -38.84 12.91
CA GLY A 102 -2.33 -39.98 12.53
C GLY A 102 -2.06 -40.43 11.09
N SER A 103 -1.94 -39.49 10.16
CA SER A 103 -1.57 -39.80 8.77
C SER A 103 -0.16 -40.37 8.66
N LEU A 104 0.78 -39.94 9.49
CA LEU A 104 2.16 -40.46 9.51
C LEU A 104 2.22 -41.90 10.01
N VAL A 105 1.47 -42.19 11.09
CA VAL A 105 1.47 -43.51 11.74
C VAL A 105 0.64 -44.53 10.96
N LEU A 106 -0.50 -44.12 10.40
CA LEU A 106 -1.42 -45.03 9.71
C LEU A 106 -1.10 -45.22 8.23
N ASN A 107 -0.62 -44.19 7.54
CA ASN A 107 -0.40 -44.22 6.09
C ASN A 107 1.09 -44.18 5.68
N ALA A 108 2.03 -44.17 6.63
CA ALA A 108 3.48 -44.16 6.41
C ALA A 108 4.00 -43.08 5.43
N ASN A 109 3.27 -41.96 5.28
CA ASN A 109 3.66 -40.88 4.36
C ASN A 109 4.90 -40.15 4.90
N PRO A 110 6.02 -40.04 4.16
CA PRO A 110 7.19 -39.31 4.65
C PRO A 110 6.90 -37.81 4.76
N LEU A 111 7.29 -37.19 5.89
CA LEU A 111 7.26 -35.74 6.02
C LEU A 111 8.39 -35.10 5.21
N LEU A 112 8.05 -34.07 4.45
CA LEU A 112 9.02 -33.20 3.81
C LEU A 112 9.82 -32.42 4.87
N PRO A 113 11.08 -32.03 4.57
CA PRO A 113 11.91 -31.28 5.51
C PRO A 113 11.26 -30.01 6.07
N GLN A 114 10.43 -29.31 5.28
CA GLN A 114 9.71 -28.12 5.76
C GLN A 114 8.60 -28.46 6.77
N GLN A 115 8.02 -29.65 6.70
CA GLN A 115 6.99 -30.11 7.63
C GLN A 115 7.60 -30.51 8.97
N TRP A 116 8.82 -31.08 8.97
CA TRP A 116 9.60 -31.30 10.20
C TRP A 116 9.97 -29.99 10.91
N TRP A 117 10.30 -28.93 10.15
CA TRP A 117 10.50 -27.60 10.69
C TRP A 117 9.24 -27.03 11.38
N ALA A 118 8.07 -27.19 10.77
CA ALA A 118 6.80 -26.77 11.36
C ALA A 118 6.46 -27.55 12.64
N VAL A 119 6.71 -28.87 12.66
CA VAL A 119 6.56 -29.70 13.86
C VAL A 119 7.49 -29.21 14.98
N GLY A 120 8.75 -28.91 14.66
CA GLY A 120 9.72 -28.35 15.59
C GLY A 120 9.24 -27.05 16.24
N LEU A 121 8.78 -26.09 15.44
CA LEU A 121 8.24 -24.81 15.90
C LEU A 121 7.05 -24.97 16.87
N VAL A 122 6.11 -25.87 16.55
CA VAL A 122 4.93 -26.12 17.40
C VAL A 122 5.34 -26.70 18.76
N PHE A 123 6.26 -27.65 18.78
CA PHE A 123 6.74 -28.23 20.05
C PHE A 123 7.62 -27.28 20.84
N THR A 124 8.44 -26.45 20.19
CA THR A 124 9.19 -25.39 20.90
C THR A 124 8.23 -24.41 21.57
N GLY A 125 7.14 -24.02 20.91
CA GLY A 125 6.09 -23.18 21.51
C GLY A 125 5.35 -23.84 22.68
N LEU A 126 5.03 -25.13 22.57
CA LEU A 126 4.36 -25.88 23.65
C LEU A 126 5.28 -26.13 24.85
N ILE A 127 6.57 -26.40 24.62
CA ILE A 127 7.56 -26.62 25.68
C ILE A 127 7.88 -25.30 26.38
N THR A 128 8.10 -24.21 25.66
CA THR A 128 8.34 -22.88 26.25
C THR A 128 7.14 -22.41 27.08
N GLY A 129 5.91 -22.60 26.58
CA GLY A 129 4.68 -22.30 27.34
C GLY A 129 4.45 -23.19 28.57
N SER A 130 5.04 -24.40 28.60
CA SER A 130 4.97 -25.31 29.75
C SER A 130 6.06 -25.00 30.80
N VAL A 131 7.24 -24.55 30.36
CA VAL A 131 8.33 -24.09 31.25
C VAL A 131 7.92 -22.82 32.00
N ASP A 132 7.19 -21.89 31.36
CA ASP A 132 6.66 -20.68 32.01
C ASP A 132 5.60 -20.98 33.08
N LYS A 133 4.86 -22.08 32.94
CA LYS A 133 3.90 -22.56 33.96
C LYS A 133 4.58 -23.35 35.08
N GLY A 134 5.65 -24.09 34.77
CA GLY A 134 6.46 -24.83 35.76
C GLY A 134 7.26 -23.92 36.69
N SER A 135 7.73 -22.76 36.21
CA SER A 135 8.50 -21.80 37.00
C SER A 135 7.68 -21.09 38.09
N LYS A 136 6.34 -21.14 38.05
CA LYS A 136 5.49 -20.47 39.04
C LYS A 136 5.06 -21.36 40.21
N HIS A 137 5.42 -22.64 40.23
CA HIS A 137 4.89 -23.59 41.23
C HIS A 137 5.91 -24.36 42.07
N HIS A 138 7.22 -24.17 41.93
CA HIS A 138 8.19 -24.86 42.80
C HIS A 138 9.27 -23.93 43.37
N GLY A 139 9.20 -23.69 44.68
CA GLY A 139 10.40 -23.54 45.51
C GLY A 139 10.76 -22.15 46.01
N ALA A 140 10.07 -21.67 47.04
CA ALA A 140 10.70 -20.85 48.06
C ALA A 140 11.68 -21.73 48.87
N GLY A 141 12.97 -21.36 48.94
CA GLY A 141 13.87 -21.84 50.00
C GLY A 141 15.30 -22.22 49.57
N LYS A 142 16.26 -21.41 50.07
CA LYS A 142 17.68 -21.70 50.42
C LYS A 142 18.76 -21.70 49.32
N GLN A 143 19.65 -20.70 49.46
CA GLN A 143 21.13 -20.72 49.39
C GLN A 143 21.78 -22.01 48.84
N GLN A 144 22.68 -21.91 47.85
CA GLN A 144 24.12 -21.66 48.04
C GLN A 144 24.90 -21.61 46.71
N ALA A 145 26.06 -20.98 46.80
CA ALA A 145 27.11 -20.73 45.83
C ALA A 145 27.52 -21.85 44.85
N GLY A 146 28.08 -21.41 43.71
CA GLY A 146 29.21 -22.10 43.07
C GLY A 146 28.93 -22.67 41.70
N THR A 147 29.21 -21.88 40.64
CA THR A 147 29.94 -22.26 39.40
C THR A 147 29.75 -21.19 38.31
N LYS A 148 30.17 -19.97 38.62
CA LYS A 148 30.38 -18.87 37.64
C LYS A 148 31.89 -18.72 37.41
N GLN A 149 32.50 -19.47 36.49
CA GLN A 149 33.79 -19.02 35.95
C GLN A 149 34.23 -19.59 34.59
N GLN A 150 33.47 -20.43 33.89
CA GLN A 150 33.94 -21.00 32.60
C GLN A 150 33.01 -20.87 31.40
N LYS A 151 31.79 -20.32 31.56
CA LYS A 151 30.93 -19.95 30.42
C LYS A 151 30.88 -18.43 30.15
N ARG A 152 31.80 -17.67 30.76
CA ARG A 152 31.83 -16.19 30.72
C ARG A 152 32.63 -15.55 29.57
N ALA A 153 33.29 -16.34 28.71
CA ALA A 153 34.16 -15.77 27.67
C ALA A 153 33.53 -15.65 26.27
N ALA A 154 32.43 -16.36 25.96
CA ALA A 154 31.78 -16.29 24.64
C ALA A 154 30.45 -15.51 24.62
N VAL A 155 29.92 -15.13 25.78
CA VAL A 155 28.66 -14.36 25.94
C VAL A 155 28.93 -12.87 26.24
N GLY A 156 30.19 -12.48 26.44
CA GLY A 156 30.58 -11.13 26.86
C GLY A 156 30.46 -10.04 25.79
N MET A 157 30.68 -10.36 24.51
CA MET A 157 30.65 -9.34 23.45
C MET A 157 29.24 -8.95 22.96
N ILE A 158 28.21 -9.76 23.25
CA ILE A 158 26.81 -9.45 22.85
C ILE A 158 26.06 -8.74 23.99
N ALA A 159 26.51 -8.87 25.24
CA ALA A 159 25.81 -8.33 26.41
C ALA A 159 26.11 -6.85 26.70
N GLU A 160 27.20 -6.27 26.17
CA GLU A 160 27.52 -4.85 26.38
C GLU A 160 26.72 -3.89 25.48
N TRP A 161 26.07 -4.38 24.42
CA TRP A 161 25.12 -3.58 23.63
C TRP A 161 23.69 -3.55 24.21
N CYS A 162 23.37 -4.42 25.18
CA CYS A 162 22.02 -4.56 25.72
C CYS A 162 21.82 -3.98 27.13
N VAL A 163 22.82 -3.31 27.73
CA VAL A 163 22.69 -2.74 29.09
C VAL A 163 23.10 -1.27 29.12
N ALA A 164 22.31 -0.44 28.46
CA ALA A 164 22.10 0.96 28.83
C ALA A 164 20.60 1.25 29.07
N ALA A 165 19.83 0.24 29.48
CA ALA A 165 18.50 0.47 30.05
C ALA A 165 18.67 1.03 31.47
N PRO A 166 18.09 2.21 31.81
CA PRO A 166 18.15 2.75 33.15
C PRO A 166 17.57 1.76 34.16
N LYS A 167 18.27 1.55 35.28
CA LYS A 167 17.90 0.63 36.37
C LYS A 167 17.10 1.30 37.49
N ASP A 168 16.50 2.45 37.22
CA ASP A 168 15.55 3.04 38.16
C ASP A 168 14.14 2.52 37.84
N PRO A 169 13.40 2.00 38.83
CA PRO A 169 11.99 1.71 38.63
C PRO A 169 11.31 3.03 38.25
N VAL A 170 10.81 3.12 37.02
CA VAL A 170 9.92 4.19 36.58
C VAL A 170 8.80 4.25 37.61
N LYS A 171 8.79 5.30 38.45
CA LYS A 171 7.65 5.60 39.30
C LYS A 171 6.44 5.70 38.37
N GLY A 172 5.47 4.81 38.56
CA GLY A 172 4.22 4.81 37.81
C GLY A 172 3.55 6.18 37.94
N VAL A 173 3.66 6.97 36.89
CA VAL A 173 2.85 8.14 36.63
C VAL A 173 2.32 7.95 35.21
N GLY A 174 1.04 7.58 35.06
CA GLY A 174 0.27 7.80 33.83
C GLY A 174 0.02 6.65 32.83
N GLN A 175 0.60 5.45 32.98
CA GLN A 175 0.50 4.43 31.93
C GLN A 175 -0.90 3.77 31.78
N GLU A 176 -1.68 3.66 32.85
CA GLU A 176 -3.06 3.14 32.78
C GLU A 176 -4.00 4.15 32.11
N THR A 177 -3.83 5.45 32.40
CA THR A 177 -4.62 6.55 31.83
C THR A 177 -4.37 6.78 30.33
N GLU A 178 -3.19 6.46 29.81
CA GLU A 178 -2.88 6.59 28.37
C GLU A 178 -3.48 5.47 27.51
N LEU A 179 -3.62 4.26 28.06
CA LEU A 179 -4.29 3.14 27.38
C LEU A 179 -5.82 3.29 27.42
N GLU A 180 -6.37 3.94 28.45
CA GLU A 180 -7.79 4.31 28.51
C GLU A 180 -8.21 5.30 27.40
N ALA A 181 -7.25 6.02 26.79
CA ALA A 181 -7.52 6.94 25.69
C ALA A 181 -7.72 6.24 24.33
N ILE A 182 -7.38 4.95 24.21
CA ILE A 182 -7.48 4.21 22.95
C ILE A 182 -8.96 3.95 22.61
N ASN A 183 -9.37 4.43 21.44
CA ASN A 183 -10.70 4.18 20.90
C ASN A 183 -10.66 2.98 19.95
N SER A 184 -11.47 1.95 20.23
CA SER A 184 -11.53 0.74 19.42
C SER A 184 -12.09 0.97 18.01
N GLY A 185 -13.01 1.93 17.85
CA GLY A 185 -13.56 2.35 16.56
C GLY A 185 -12.52 3.06 15.70
N ASP A 186 -11.79 4.02 16.27
CA ASP A 186 -10.71 4.72 15.57
C ASP A 186 -9.59 3.75 15.17
N THR A 187 -9.26 2.82 16.07
CA THR A 187 -8.28 1.77 15.82
C THR A 187 -8.73 0.85 14.68
N ALA A 188 -9.98 0.38 14.69
CA ALA A 188 -10.54 -0.45 13.64
C ALA A 188 -10.56 0.28 12.28
N TRP A 189 -10.93 1.57 12.29
CA TRP A 189 -10.92 2.42 11.10
C TRP A 189 -9.52 2.57 10.50
N LEU A 190 -8.48 2.78 11.32
CA LEU A 190 -7.12 2.88 10.80
C LEU A 190 -6.54 1.53 10.38
N LEU A 191 -6.92 0.42 11.00
CA LEU A 191 -6.53 -0.91 10.52
C LEU A 191 -7.06 -1.19 9.12
N ILE A 192 -8.35 -0.92 8.85
CA ILE A 192 -8.90 -1.09 7.50
C ILE A 192 -8.35 -0.06 6.53
N SER A 193 -8.15 1.19 6.97
CA SER A 193 -7.52 2.23 6.14
C SER A 193 -6.10 1.84 5.74
N THR A 194 -5.32 1.28 6.66
CA THR A 194 -3.97 0.75 6.38
C THR A 194 -4.02 -0.34 5.32
N ALA A 195 -4.94 -1.29 5.42
CA ALA A 195 -5.10 -2.34 4.41
C ALA A 195 -5.53 -1.78 3.04
N ALA A 196 -6.37 -0.75 3.02
CA ALA A 196 -6.77 -0.09 1.78
C ALA A 196 -5.59 0.67 1.13
N VAL A 197 -4.79 1.39 1.91
CA VAL A 197 -3.61 2.10 1.40
C VAL A 197 -2.54 1.11 0.91
N LEU A 198 -2.37 -0.03 1.57
CA LEU A 198 -1.49 -1.10 1.09
C LEU A 198 -1.89 -1.54 -0.33
N ILE A 199 -3.19 -1.75 -0.59
CA ILE A 199 -3.72 -2.16 -1.90
C ILE A 199 -3.41 -1.14 -3.01
N MET A 200 -3.21 0.13 -2.66
CA MET A 200 -2.84 1.13 -3.66
C MET A 200 -1.47 0.85 -4.29
N THR A 201 -0.52 0.21 -3.60
CA THR A 201 0.78 -0.10 -4.21
C THR A 201 0.67 -1.14 -5.34
N PRO A 202 -0.02 -2.28 -5.14
CA PRO A 202 -0.46 -3.13 -6.26
C PRO A 202 -1.33 -2.40 -7.28
N GLY A 203 -2.18 -1.47 -6.85
CA GLY A 203 -2.97 -0.60 -7.74
C GLY A 203 -2.10 0.19 -8.71
N VAL A 204 -1.05 0.87 -8.20
CA VAL A 204 -0.03 1.57 -9.00
C VAL A 204 0.68 0.58 -9.92
N ALA A 205 1.07 -0.59 -9.42
CA ALA A 205 1.77 -1.59 -10.20
C ALA A 205 0.96 -2.03 -11.43
N PHE A 206 -0.33 -2.32 -11.27
CA PHE A 206 -1.21 -2.66 -12.38
C PHE A 206 -1.53 -1.46 -13.27
N PHE A 207 -1.77 -0.28 -12.69
CA PHE A 207 -2.03 0.93 -13.45
C PHE A 207 -0.85 1.26 -14.39
N TYR A 208 0.37 1.31 -13.85
CA TYR A 208 1.57 1.54 -14.63
C TYR A 208 1.93 0.38 -15.55
N GLY A 209 1.82 -0.86 -15.08
CA GLY A 209 2.06 -2.05 -15.90
C GLY A 209 1.16 -2.08 -17.14
N GLY A 210 -0.13 -1.77 -16.98
CA GLY A 210 -1.09 -1.68 -18.07
C GLY A 210 -0.78 -0.55 -19.07
N LEU A 211 -0.24 0.59 -18.62
CA LEU A 211 0.17 1.72 -19.46
C LEU A 211 1.56 1.56 -20.11
N ALA A 212 2.39 0.67 -19.55
CA ALA A 212 3.72 0.36 -20.06
C ALA A 212 3.66 -0.33 -21.43
N GLN A 213 4.82 -0.54 -22.05
CA GLN A 213 4.93 -1.36 -23.26
C GLN A 213 4.89 -2.84 -22.88
N HIS A 214 4.35 -3.69 -23.76
CA HIS A 214 4.25 -5.14 -23.53
C HIS A 214 5.55 -5.82 -23.10
N LYS A 215 6.71 -5.36 -23.61
CA LYS A 215 8.04 -5.91 -23.31
C LYS A 215 8.61 -5.49 -21.94
N ASN A 216 7.91 -4.61 -21.24
CA ASN A 216 8.28 -4.06 -19.93
C ASN A 216 7.16 -4.24 -18.89
N PHE A 217 6.13 -5.03 -19.19
CA PHE A 217 4.93 -5.15 -18.36
C PHE A 217 5.26 -5.79 -17.01
N VAL A 218 5.94 -6.95 -17.02
CA VAL A 218 6.35 -7.65 -15.79
C VAL A 218 7.30 -6.78 -14.99
N SER A 219 8.28 -6.18 -15.66
CA SER A 219 9.29 -5.34 -15.02
C SER A 219 8.66 -4.13 -14.35
N THR A 220 7.68 -3.48 -14.98
CA THR A 220 7.01 -2.31 -14.40
C THR A 220 6.24 -2.69 -13.13
N ILE A 221 5.53 -3.82 -13.16
CA ILE A 221 4.86 -4.36 -11.96
C ILE A 221 5.88 -4.66 -10.87
N MET A 222 6.93 -5.43 -11.18
CA MET A 222 7.94 -5.82 -10.21
C MET A 222 8.63 -4.61 -9.58
N GLN A 223 9.01 -3.62 -10.38
CA GLN A 223 9.60 -2.38 -9.90
C GLN A 223 8.67 -1.67 -8.90
N ALA A 224 7.36 -1.57 -9.19
CA ALA A 224 6.38 -0.97 -8.28
C ALA A 224 6.19 -1.74 -6.95
N PHE A 225 6.54 -3.04 -6.90
CA PHE A 225 6.54 -3.83 -5.67
C PHE A 225 7.84 -3.70 -4.86
N ILE A 226 8.96 -3.26 -5.44
CA ILE A 226 10.24 -3.12 -4.71
C ILE A 226 10.11 -2.26 -3.44
N PRO A 227 9.40 -1.10 -3.45
CA PRO A 227 9.17 -0.32 -2.23
C PRO A 227 8.51 -1.09 -1.09
N LEU A 228 7.64 -2.08 -1.37
CA LEU A 228 7.00 -2.91 -0.35
C LEU A 228 8.00 -3.77 0.43
N ALA A 229 9.18 -4.04 -0.11
CA ALA A 229 10.22 -4.79 0.58
C ALA A 229 11.20 -3.85 1.30
N ILE A 230 11.67 -2.81 0.62
CA ILE A 230 12.75 -1.96 1.12
C ILE A 230 12.25 -0.98 2.18
N VAL A 231 11.13 -0.30 1.92
CA VAL A 231 10.66 0.78 2.78
C VAL A 231 10.23 0.28 4.16
N PRO A 232 9.51 -0.84 4.35
CA PRO A 232 9.18 -1.32 5.69
C PRO A 232 10.40 -1.60 6.56
N ILE A 233 11.49 -2.12 5.97
CA ILE A 233 12.73 -2.38 6.69
C ILE A 233 13.36 -1.06 7.14
N LEU A 234 13.54 -0.11 6.22
CA LEU A 234 14.13 1.20 6.55
C LEU A 234 13.24 2.02 7.50
N TRP A 235 11.92 1.96 7.33
CA TRP A 235 10.95 2.61 8.19
C TRP A 235 11.04 2.12 9.63
N SER A 236 11.13 0.80 9.81
CA SER A 236 11.30 0.16 11.11
C SER A 236 12.64 0.48 11.75
N ILE A 237 13.72 0.53 10.96
CA ILE A 237 15.08 0.81 11.46
C ILE A 237 15.23 2.29 11.85
N ILE A 238 14.75 3.22 11.04
CA ILE A 238 15.05 4.65 11.26
C ILE A 238 13.97 5.59 10.71
N GLY A 239 13.30 5.24 9.60
CA GLY A 239 12.42 6.15 8.87
C GLY A 239 11.24 6.69 9.70
N PHE A 240 10.61 5.85 10.52
CA PHE A 240 9.51 6.31 11.39
C PHE A 240 9.99 7.36 12.39
N GLY A 241 11.18 7.16 12.97
CA GLY A 241 11.79 8.14 13.87
C GLY A 241 12.19 9.44 13.18
N LEU A 242 12.68 9.39 11.94
CA LEU A 242 12.98 10.60 11.15
C LEU A 242 11.73 11.39 10.79
N ALA A 243 10.60 10.72 10.56
CA ALA A 243 9.33 11.36 10.21
C ALA A 243 8.54 11.84 11.43
N PHE A 244 8.44 11.02 12.48
CA PHE A 244 7.51 11.21 13.61
C PHE A 244 8.17 11.19 15.00
N GLY A 245 9.50 11.12 15.07
CA GLY A 245 10.25 11.37 16.30
C GLY A 245 10.25 12.86 16.67
N ASP A 246 10.65 13.14 17.92
CA ASP A 246 10.87 14.52 18.39
C ASP A 246 11.78 15.26 17.41
N THR A 247 11.51 16.54 17.12
CA THR A 247 12.38 17.32 16.22
C THR A 247 13.81 17.31 16.72
N ALA A 248 14.75 16.91 15.85
CA ALA A 248 16.17 16.96 16.17
C ALA A 248 16.61 18.41 16.46
N GLU A 249 17.33 18.62 17.56
CA GLU A 249 17.67 19.96 18.08
C GLU A 249 18.33 20.86 17.02
N TYR A 250 19.19 20.28 16.17
CA TYR A 250 19.92 20.99 15.11
C TYR A 250 19.11 21.23 13.83
N SER A 251 17.91 20.64 13.69
CA SER A 251 17.19 20.61 12.41
C SER A 251 16.15 21.72 12.26
N ASN A 252 15.80 22.43 13.34
CA ASN A 252 14.75 23.46 13.36
C ASN A 252 13.42 23.00 12.71
N GLY A 253 13.04 21.74 12.90
CA GLY A 253 11.80 21.16 12.36
C GLY A 253 11.91 20.54 10.97
N VAL A 254 13.13 20.36 10.44
CA VAL A 254 13.34 19.70 9.15
C VAL A 254 13.31 18.16 9.26
N ILE A 255 13.82 17.61 10.36
CA ILE A 255 13.89 16.15 10.56
C ILE A 255 13.72 15.79 12.05
N GLY A 256 13.12 14.63 12.29
CA GLY A 256 13.02 14.03 13.62
C GLY A 256 14.30 13.33 14.06
N ASP A 257 14.49 13.22 15.37
CA ASP A 257 15.51 12.40 16.00
C ASP A 257 15.03 10.93 16.06
N PRO A 258 15.73 10.00 15.39
CA PRO A 258 15.34 8.60 15.38
C PRO A 258 15.71 7.86 16.67
N SER A 259 16.38 8.47 17.64
CA SER A 259 16.89 7.80 18.85
C SER A 259 15.81 7.07 19.65
N LYS A 260 14.60 7.64 19.75
CA LYS A 260 13.49 7.07 20.55
C LYS A 260 12.56 6.15 19.76
N LEU A 261 12.26 6.51 18.51
CA LEU A 261 11.24 5.82 17.69
C LEU A 261 11.83 5.01 16.53
N GLY A 262 13.16 5.03 16.36
CA GLY A 262 13.90 4.15 15.46
C GLY A 262 14.36 2.85 16.15
N GLY A 263 15.32 2.17 15.51
CA GLY A 263 15.96 0.96 16.02
C GLY A 263 15.06 -0.27 15.98
N LEU A 264 14.40 -0.59 14.87
CA LEU A 264 13.51 -1.77 14.77
C LEU A 264 12.32 -1.70 15.74
N MET A 265 11.69 -0.52 15.85
CA MET A 265 10.47 -0.33 16.64
C MET A 265 10.64 -0.46 18.17
N PHE A 266 11.85 -0.39 18.74
CA PHE A 266 12.05 -0.55 20.19
C PHE A 266 11.24 0.46 21.04
N GLY A 267 10.98 1.65 20.53
CA GLY A 267 10.11 2.65 21.19
C GLY A 267 8.66 2.67 20.72
N VAL A 268 8.25 1.77 19.82
CA VAL A 268 6.89 1.73 19.27
C VAL A 268 6.07 0.66 19.99
N GLY A 269 5.12 1.10 20.82
CA GLY A 269 4.30 0.23 21.65
C GLY A 269 2.79 0.48 21.52
N ALA A 270 2.03 -0.01 22.49
CA ALA A 270 0.58 0.17 22.53
C ALA A 270 0.17 1.61 22.88
N ALA A 271 1.00 2.34 23.63
CA ALA A 271 0.71 3.72 24.02
C ALA A 271 0.60 4.64 22.78
N PRO A 272 -0.40 5.53 22.72
CA PRO A 272 -0.59 6.44 21.59
C PRO A 272 0.48 7.53 21.53
N LEU A 273 0.65 8.14 20.35
CA LEU A 273 1.39 9.41 20.22
C LEU A 273 0.43 10.56 20.49
N ALA A 274 0.44 11.10 21.72
CA ALA A 274 -0.56 12.07 22.19
C ALA A 274 -0.80 13.26 21.24
N ASN A 275 0.25 13.79 20.59
CA ASN A 275 0.15 14.99 19.72
C ASN A 275 -0.14 14.67 18.24
N LEU A 276 -0.25 13.40 17.87
CA LEU A 276 -0.38 12.94 16.48
C LEU A 276 -1.58 12.01 16.28
N ALA A 277 -1.79 11.07 17.20
CA ALA A 277 -2.80 10.03 17.13
C ALA A 277 -3.19 9.60 18.55
N ALA A 278 -3.81 10.51 19.30
CA ALA A 278 -4.08 10.35 20.73
C ALA A 278 -4.97 9.14 21.08
N THR A 279 -5.84 8.71 20.15
CA THR A 279 -6.83 7.64 20.38
C THR A 279 -6.47 6.31 19.71
N ILE A 280 -5.28 6.22 19.10
CA ILE A 280 -4.88 5.07 18.29
C ILE A 280 -3.55 4.50 18.81
N PRO A 281 -3.41 3.17 18.91
CA PRO A 281 -2.13 2.56 19.25
C PRO A 281 -1.02 2.99 18.30
N MET A 282 0.16 3.33 18.83
CA MET A 282 1.28 3.79 17.98
C MET A 282 1.68 2.75 16.93
N THR A 283 1.55 1.46 17.21
CA THR A 283 1.76 0.38 16.21
C THR A 283 0.82 0.49 15.00
N VAL A 284 -0.43 0.92 15.21
CA VAL A 284 -1.40 1.10 14.12
C VAL A 284 -1.10 2.37 13.34
N PHE A 285 -0.77 3.47 14.03
CA PHE A 285 -0.33 4.71 13.36
C PHE A 285 0.95 4.51 12.55
N PHE A 286 1.92 3.76 13.10
CA PHE A 286 3.15 3.35 12.43
C PHE A 286 2.86 2.62 11.12
N MET A 287 1.95 1.63 11.16
CA MET A 287 1.59 0.84 9.98
C MET A 287 0.81 1.67 8.95
N PHE A 288 -0.09 2.55 9.40
CA PHE A 288 -0.82 3.45 8.51
C PHE A 288 0.14 4.34 7.74
N GLN A 289 1.04 5.04 8.44
CA GLN A 289 2.02 5.95 7.83
C GLN A 289 3.08 5.23 6.98
N LEU A 290 3.41 3.98 7.33
CA LEU A 290 4.28 3.14 6.50
C LEU A 290 3.73 2.98 5.08
N MET A 291 2.40 2.86 4.91
CA MET A 291 1.84 2.64 3.58
C MET A 291 1.99 3.89 2.67
N PHE A 292 1.94 5.10 3.24
CA PHE A 292 2.26 6.34 2.52
C PHE A 292 3.75 6.39 2.15
N ALA A 293 4.61 5.95 3.07
CA ALA A 293 6.05 5.87 2.84
C ALA A 293 6.42 4.89 1.71
N VAL A 294 5.70 3.77 1.62
CA VAL A 294 5.87 2.76 0.57
C VAL A 294 5.42 3.28 -0.78
N ILE A 295 4.21 3.85 -0.88
CA ILE A 295 3.63 4.20 -2.17
C ILE A 295 4.35 5.40 -2.82
N THR A 296 4.86 6.34 -2.03
CA THR A 296 5.47 7.58 -2.57
C THR A 296 6.62 7.34 -3.55
N PRO A 297 7.69 6.59 -3.21
CA PRO A 297 8.73 6.27 -4.18
C PRO A 297 8.25 5.33 -5.30
N ALA A 298 7.19 4.55 -5.08
CA ALA A 298 6.59 3.71 -6.14
C ALA A 298 5.99 4.57 -7.28
N LEU A 299 5.49 5.76 -6.96
CA LEU A 299 4.94 6.68 -7.96
C LEU A 299 6.01 7.18 -8.95
N ILE A 300 7.24 7.42 -8.48
CA ILE A 300 8.37 7.91 -9.29
C ILE A 300 8.71 6.93 -10.43
N ILE A 301 8.55 5.63 -10.17
CA ILE A 301 8.90 4.55 -11.09
C ILE A 301 8.19 4.70 -12.43
N GLY A 302 6.95 5.20 -12.42
CA GLY A 302 6.17 5.35 -13.65
C GLY A 302 6.89 6.19 -14.72
N ALA A 303 7.71 7.16 -14.34
CA ALA A 303 8.43 8.02 -15.28
C ALA A 303 9.70 7.37 -15.88
N ILE A 304 10.21 6.30 -15.26
CA ILE A 304 11.51 5.67 -15.59
C ILE A 304 11.41 4.15 -15.83
N ALA A 305 10.21 3.59 -15.80
CA ALA A 305 9.96 2.15 -15.71
C ALA A 305 10.61 1.31 -16.83
N ASP A 306 10.71 1.88 -18.03
CA ASP A 306 11.20 1.22 -19.24
C ASP A 306 12.72 1.25 -19.43
N ARG A 307 13.46 1.91 -18.52
CA ARG A 307 14.90 2.15 -18.70
C ARG A 307 15.73 2.15 -17.43
N VAL A 308 15.10 2.00 -16.27
CA VAL A 308 15.80 1.92 -15.00
C VAL A 308 16.35 0.52 -14.75
N ASN A 309 17.57 0.44 -14.22
CA ASN A 309 18.17 -0.78 -13.71
C ASN A 309 17.54 -1.12 -12.34
N PRO A 310 16.88 -2.27 -12.17
CA PRO A 310 16.20 -2.62 -10.91
C PRO A 310 17.12 -2.63 -9.68
N SER A 311 18.38 -3.06 -9.83
CA SER A 311 19.33 -3.08 -8.70
C SER A 311 19.70 -1.67 -8.24
N ALA A 312 19.91 -0.74 -9.18
CA ALA A 312 20.17 0.65 -8.87
C ALA A 312 18.91 1.33 -8.29
N LEU A 313 17.73 0.95 -8.78
CA LEU A 313 16.44 1.42 -8.27
C LEU A 313 16.26 1.11 -6.78
N CYS A 314 16.69 -0.05 -6.29
CA CYS A 314 16.66 -0.37 -4.86
C CYS A 314 17.42 0.64 -4.00
N ILE A 315 18.62 1.04 -4.44
CA ILE A 315 19.45 2.04 -3.73
C ILE A 315 18.78 3.41 -3.80
N PHE A 316 18.29 3.80 -4.98
CA PHE A 316 17.58 5.06 -5.17
C PHE A 316 16.36 5.16 -4.24
N ILE A 317 15.50 4.14 -4.19
CA ILE A 317 14.32 4.09 -3.32
C ILE A 317 14.70 4.24 -1.86
N GLY A 318 15.72 3.50 -1.39
CA GLY A 318 16.14 3.54 0.01
C GLY A 318 16.66 4.93 0.42
N LEU A 319 17.50 5.53 -0.41
CA LEU A 319 18.04 6.88 -0.15
C LEU A 319 16.97 7.95 -0.28
N TRP A 320 16.12 7.88 -1.31
CA TRP A 320 15.05 8.86 -1.54
C TRP A 320 14.01 8.83 -0.42
N HIS A 321 13.66 7.63 0.07
CA HIS A 321 12.80 7.48 1.24
C HIS A 321 13.38 8.20 2.48
N LEU A 322 14.67 8.02 2.78
CA LEU A 322 15.29 8.58 3.97
C LEU A 322 15.60 10.08 3.87
N ILE A 323 16.01 10.55 2.68
CA ILE A 323 16.55 11.90 2.48
C ILE A 323 15.48 12.88 1.97
N VAL A 324 14.41 12.39 1.31
CA VAL A 324 13.34 13.23 0.76
C VAL A 324 12.03 12.97 1.48
N TYR A 325 11.54 11.72 1.49
CA TYR A 325 10.22 11.43 2.06
C TYR A 325 10.17 11.68 3.57
N CYS A 326 11.10 11.13 4.36
CA CYS A 326 11.06 11.26 5.82
C CYS A 326 11.16 12.73 6.29
N PRO A 327 12.08 13.58 5.78
CA PRO A 327 12.11 14.99 6.12
C PRO A 327 10.85 15.74 5.68
N MET A 328 10.30 15.42 4.50
CA MET A 328 9.04 16.04 4.06
C MET A 328 7.86 15.67 4.96
N ALA A 329 7.75 14.40 5.34
CA ALA A 329 6.73 13.95 6.30
C ALA A 329 6.89 14.67 7.65
N HIS A 330 8.12 14.81 8.16
CA HIS A 330 8.37 15.54 9.40
C HIS A 330 8.00 17.02 9.29
N MET A 331 8.48 17.70 8.25
CA MET A 331 8.23 19.13 8.04
C MET A 331 6.73 19.45 7.95
N VAL A 332 5.95 18.60 7.28
CA VAL A 332 4.55 18.87 6.96
C VAL A 332 3.59 18.33 8.02
N TRP A 333 3.80 17.13 8.54
CA TRP A 333 2.83 16.46 9.41
C TRP A 333 3.19 16.49 10.89
N HIS A 334 4.47 16.55 11.26
CA HIS A 334 4.84 16.61 12.66
C HIS A 334 4.45 17.98 13.26
N PRO A 335 3.86 18.06 14.48
CA PRO A 335 3.43 19.33 15.08
C PRO A 335 4.54 20.38 15.18
N THR A 336 5.79 19.93 15.35
CA THR A 336 6.97 20.80 15.44
C THR A 336 7.74 20.92 14.12
N GLY A 337 7.22 20.35 13.03
CA GLY A 337 7.79 20.42 11.69
C GLY A 337 7.81 21.85 11.15
N LEU A 338 8.80 22.15 10.32
CA LEU A 338 9.04 23.49 9.80
C LEU A 338 7.84 24.05 9.03
N ILE A 339 7.29 23.27 8.08
CA ILE A 339 6.15 23.69 7.25
C ILE A 339 4.87 23.72 8.08
N ARG A 340 4.69 22.76 8.99
CA ARG A 340 3.55 22.74 9.92
C ARG A 340 3.50 23.98 10.81
N LYS A 341 4.65 24.43 11.33
CA LYS A 341 4.79 25.65 12.15
C LYS A 341 4.49 26.93 11.38
N LEU A 342 4.67 26.95 10.06
CA LEU A 342 4.25 28.07 9.20
C LEU A 342 2.72 28.14 9.03
N GLY A 343 1.98 27.16 9.55
CA GLY A 343 0.51 27.09 9.46
C GLY A 343 0.00 26.37 8.22
N VAL A 344 0.89 25.84 7.37
CA VAL A 344 0.48 25.10 6.17
C VAL A 344 -0.05 23.72 6.54
N LEU A 345 -1.19 23.39 5.97
CA LEU A 345 -1.89 22.12 6.17
C LEU A 345 -1.84 21.28 4.90
N ASP A 346 -1.74 19.97 5.10
CA ASP A 346 -1.81 18.98 4.05
C ASP A 346 -2.50 17.74 4.62
N PHE A 347 -3.77 17.56 4.26
CA PHE A 347 -4.65 16.58 4.91
C PHE A 347 -4.13 15.14 4.79
N ALA A 348 -3.75 14.72 3.59
CA ALA A 348 -3.36 13.33 3.31
C ALA A 348 -2.10 13.21 2.41
N GLY A 349 -1.36 14.29 2.13
CA GLY A 349 -0.07 14.18 1.42
C GLY A 349 -0.05 14.73 -0.01
N GLY A 350 -0.76 15.82 -0.28
CA GLY A 350 -0.58 16.58 -1.51
C GLY A 350 0.87 17.07 -1.67
N LEU A 351 1.46 17.59 -0.60
CA LEU A 351 2.88 17.98 -0.54
C LEU A 351 3.77 16.75 -0.36
N VAL A 352 3.50 15.93 0.66
CA VAL A 352 4.41 14.86 1.11
C VAL A 352 4.52 13.71 0.11
N VAL A 353 3.42 13.36 -0.57
CA VAL A 353 3.35 12.22 -1.49
C VAL A 353 3.35 12.68 -2.95
N HIS A 354 2.40 13.51 -3.34
CA HIS A 354 2.15 13.77 -4.76
C HIS A 354 3.10 14.81 -5.37
N ILE A 355 3.35 15.92 -4.71
CA ILE A 355 4.31 16.92 -5.20
C ILE A 355 5.72 16.35 -5.14
N THR A 356 6.14 15.73 -4.04
CA THR A 356 7.50 15.15 -3.94
C THR A 356 7.77 14.11 -5.02
N SER A 357 6.91 13.10 -5.17
CA SER A 357 7.09 12.07 -6.21
C SER A 357 6.87 12.62 -7.61
N GLY A 358 5.89 13.51 -7.77
CA GLY A 358 5.51 14.10 -9.03
C GLY A 358 6.59 14.98 -9.64
N TYR A 359 7.36 15.74 -8.85
CA TYR A 359 8.50 16.53 -9.35
C TYR A 359 9.80 15.71 -9.40
N ALA A 360 9.97 14.68 -8.56
CA ALA A 360 11.10 13.75 -8.66
C ALA A 360 11.05 12.90 -9.95
N ALA A 361 9.85 12.51 -10.39
CA ALA A 361 9.60 11.70 -11.58
C ALA A 361 10.17 12.29 -12.90
N PRO A 362 9.79 13.50 -13.35
CA PRO A 362 10.32 14.07 -14.59
C PRO A 362 11.83 14.37 -14.48
N LEU A 363 12.34 14.71 -13.28
CA LEU A 363 13.77 14.88 -13.08
C LEU A 363 14.54 13.57 -13.26
N ALA A 364 14.04 12.47 -12.69
CA ALA A 364 14.60 11.14 -12.91
C ALA A 364 14.52 10.74 -14.39
N ALA A 365 13.40 11.04 -15.06
CA ALA A 365 13.24 10.80 -16.49
C ALA A 365 14.28 11.56 -17.33
N VAL A 366 14.55 12.83 -17.00
CA VAL A 366 15.59 13.66 -17.64
C VAL A 366 16.98 13.11 -17.36
N TYR A 367 17.28 12.77 -16.09
CA TYR A 367 18.59 12.23 -15.69
C TYR A 367 18.92 10.92 -16.43
N LEU A 368 17.96 10.00 -16.50
CA LEU A 368 18.13 8.74 -17.21
C LEU A 368 18.14 8.93 -18.73
N GLY A 369 17.70 10.09 -19.25
CA GLY A 369 17.57 10.39 -20.67
C GLY A 369 16.36 9.72 -21.33
N ARG A 370 16.17 9.96 -22.62
CA ARG A 370 14.97 9.54 -23.37
C ARG A 370 14.82 8.03 -23.47
N SER A 371 13.58 7.55 -23.39
CA SER A 371 13.21 6.20 -23.80
C SER A 371 13.25 6.08 -25.32
N LYS A 372 13.62 4.89 -25.82
CA LYS A 372 13.49 4.59 -27.26
C LYS A 372 12.03 4.34 -27.68
N ARG A 373 11.06 4.42 -26.75
CA ARG A 373 9.62 4.61 -27.09
C ARG A 373 9.43 5.86 -27.96
N SER A 374 10.29 6.87 -27.80
CA SER A 374 10.31 8.11 -28.59
C SER A 374 11.14 8.02 -29.89
N VAL A 375 11.79 6.89 -30.21
CA VAL A 375 12.83 6.81 -31.26
C VAL A 375 12.59 5.67 -32.26
N ALA A 376 11.37 5.16 -32.42
CA ALA A 376 11.06 4.43 -33.66
C ALA A 376 11.31 5.41 -34.84
N PRO A 377 12.11 4.99 -35.84
CA PRO A 377 12.98 5.91 -36.55
C PRO A 377 12.19 6.84 -37.46
N GLU A 378 12.70 8.06 -37.58
CA GLU A 378 12.53 9.06 -38.64
C GLU A 378 12.70 8.51 -40.08
N ARG A 379 12.79 7.18 -40.25
CA ARG A 379 12.98 6.42 -41.50
C ARG A 379 11.80 5.55 -41.91
N ALA A 380 10.70 5.52 -41.15
CA ALA A 380 9.44 4.97 -41.66
C ALA A 380 8.67 6.08 -42.36
N GLY A 381 8.95 6.30 -43.65
CA GLY A 381 8.15 7.16 -44.51
C GLY A 381 6.73 6.61 -44.64
N SER A 382 5.86 7.00 -43.72
CA SER A 382 4.42 6.74 -43.76
C SER A 382 3.80 7.45 -42.54
N GLY A 383 2.89 8.40 -42.78
CA GLY A 383 2.22 9.24 -41.78
C GLY A 383 1.28 8.50 -40.82
N SER A 384 1.76 7.44 -40.18
CA SER A 384 1.13 6.79 -39.05
C SER A 384 1.67 7.44 -37.78
N GLU A 385 0.89 8.35 -37.19
CA GLU A 385 1.05 8.76 -35.79
C GLU A 385 1.01 7.49 -34.93
N HIS A 386 2.17 7.02 -34.47
CA HIS A 386 2.24 5.87 -33.57
C HIS A 386 1.72 6.33 -32.20
N VAL A 387 0.41 6.17 -31.99
CA VAL A 387 -0.20 6.27 -30.68
C VAL A 387 0.53 5.31 -29.75
N LYS A 388 1.01 5.81 -28.60
CA LYS A 388 1.61 5.00 -27.52
C LYS A 388 0.56 3.98 -27.03
N GLU A 389 0.48 2.82 -27.66
CA GLU A 389 -0.49 1.81 -27.24
C GLU A 389 -0.13 1.27 -25.84
N PRO A 390 -1.11 1.19 -24.92
CA PRO A 390 -0.94 0.59 -23.60
C PRO A 390 -0.84 -0.93 -23.72
N ALA A 391 -0.02 -1.57 -22.88
CA ALA A 391 0.11 -3.02 -22.85
C ALA A 391 -1.21 -3.75 -22.53
N ASN A 392 -2.06 -3.22 -21.66
CA ASN A 392 -3.33 -3.88 -21.33
C ASN A 392 -4.32 -2.92 -20.66
N VAL A 393 -5.31 -2.43 -21.42
CA VAL A 393 -6.33 -1.48 -20.94
C VAL A 393 -7.16 -2.04 -19.77
N PRO A 394 -7.70 -3.28 -19.80
CA PRO A 394 -8.36 -3.87 -18.64
C PRO A 394 -7.52 -3.86 -17.36
N ILE A 395 -6.20 -4.06 -17.46
CA ILE A 395 -5.29 -4.00 -16.30
C ILE A 395 -5.12 -2.56 -15.80
N VAL A 396 -5.11 -1.55 -16.68
CA VAL A 396 -5.17 -0.13 -16.27
C VAL A 396 -6.45 0.14 -15.47
N MET A 397 -7.60 -0.37 -15.93
CA MET A 397 -8.88 -0.22 -15.25
C MET A 397 -8.88 -0.92 -13.88
N LEU A 398 -8.31 -2.13 -13.79
CA LEU A 398 -8.13 -2.84 -12.52
C LEU A 398 -7.25 -2.04 -11.55
N GLY A 399 -6.10 -1.55 -12.01
CA GLY A 399 -5.22 -0.70 -11.22
C GLY A 399 -5.93 0.55 -10.71
N THR A 400 -6.71 1.20 -11.57
CA THR A 400 -7.53 2.38 -11.22
C THR A 400 -8.57 2.05 -10.16
N ALA A 401 -9.27 0.92 -10.27
CA ALA A 401 -10.27 0.50 -9.30
C ALA A 401 -9.64 0.25 -7.91
N LEU A 402 -8.48 -0.40 -7.87
CA LEU A 402 -7.71 -0.61 -6.64
C LEU A 402 -7.19 0.71 -6.04
N LEU A 403 -6.72 1.62 -6.88
CA LEU A 403 -6.30 2.96 -6.46
C LEU A 403 -7.45 3.75 -5.85
N TRP A 404 -8.62 3.78 -6.52
CA TRP A 404 -9.80 4.48 -6.03
C TRP A 404 -10.28 3.89 -4.70
N PHE A 405 -10.40 2.57 -4.61
CA PHE A 405 -10.75 1.89 -3.36
C PHE A 405 -9.76 2.22 -2.24
N GLY A 406 -8.46 2.09 -2.51
CA GLY A 406 -7.43 2.37 -1.52
C GLY A 406 -7.39 3.84 -1.09
N TRP A 407 -7.77 4.75 -1.98
CA TRP A 407 -7.83 6.19 -1.69
C TRP A 407 -8.88 6.55 -0.63
N PHE A 408 -9.90 5.71 -0.43
CA PHE A 408 -10.80 5.88 0.71
C PHE A 408 -10.06 5.71 2.03
N GLY A 409 -9.19 4.71 2.16
CA GLY A 409 -8.31 4.59 3.33
C GLY A 409 -7.25 5.68 3.38
N PHE A 410 -6.72 6.11 2.24
CA PHE A 410 -5.71 7.16 2.15
C PHE A 410 -6.24 8.49 2.69
N ASN A 411 -7.31 9.02 2.10
CA ASN A 411 -7.86 10.31 2.50
C ASN A 411 -8.65 10.17 3.81
N ALA A 412 -9.67 9.31 3.87
CA ALA A 412 -10.53 9.27 5.05
C ALA A 412 -9.83 8.67 6.28
N GLY A 413 -8.83 7.81 6.11
CA GLY A 413 -7.96 7.37 7.21
C GLY A 413 -7.12 8.51 7.81
N SER A 414 -6.76 9.51 6.99
CA SER A 414 -5.99 10.69 7.44
C SER A 414 -6.77 11.64 8.36
N ALA A 415 -8.08 11.41 8.54
CA ALA A 415 -8.84 12.06 9.60
C ALA A 415 -8.40 11.64 11.02
N GLY A 416 -7.67 10.51 11.16
CA GLY A 416 -7.16 10.05 12.45
C GLY A 416 -8.22 9.50 13.40
N GLY A 417 -9.42 9.18 12.91
CA GLY A 417 -10.50 8.60 13.71
C GLY A 417 -11.78 8.37 12.91
N ALA A 418 -12.70 7.58 13.46
CA ALA A 418 -13.97 7.20 12.86
C ALA A 418 -15.05 8.26 13.15
N GLY A 419 -14.98 9.40 12.46
CA GLY A 419 -15.84 10.55 12.73
C GLY A 419 -16.33 11.32 11.50
N VAL A 420 -16.92 12.50 11.75
CA VAL A 420 -17.51 13.36 10.70
C VAL A 420 -16.46 13.75 9.65
N ILE A 421 -15.23 14.07 10.06
CA ILE A 421 -14.15 14.43 9.14
C ILE A 421 -13.75 13.26 8.23
N ALA A 422 -13.76 12.01 8.73
CA ALA A 422 -13.52 10.83 7.90
C ALA A 422 -14.63 10.66 6.86
N GLY A 423 -15.89 10.80 7.26
CA GLY A 423 -17.03 10.78 6.35
C GLY A 423 -16.96 11.87 5.27
N GLN A 424 -16.59 13.09 5.66
CA GLN A 424 -16.41 14.20 4.73
C GLN A 424 -15.26 13.96 3.75
N ALA A 425 -14.12 13.46 4.23
CA ALA A 425 -12.98 13.12 3.38
C ALA A 425 -13.31 12.03 2.38
N LEU A 426 -14.06 11.01 2.78
CA LEU A 426 -14.51 9.94 1.90
C LEU A 426 -15.45 10.47 0.80
N LEU A 427 -16.41 11.31 1.19
CA LEU A 427 -17.35 11.97 0.27
C LEU A 427 -16.61 12.83 -0.77
N ASN A 428 -15.70 13.68 -0.30
CA ASN A 428 -14.92 14.57 -1.16
C ASN A 428 -14.00 13.80 -2.11
N THR A 429 -13.40 12.71 -1.63
CA THR A 429 -12.54 11.83 -2.44
C THR A 429 -13.31 11.27 -3.63
N ASN A 430 -14.51 10.75 -3.40
CA ASN A 430 -15.34 10.21 -4.47
C ASN A 430 -15.84 11.30 -5.43
N ALA A 431 -16.28 12.45 -4.91
CA ALA A 431 -16.79 13.56 -5.72
C ALA A 431 -15.71 14.12 -6.68
N ALA A 432 -14.48 14.31 -6.17
CA ALA A 432 -13.36 14.78 -6.98
C ALA A 432 -12.96 13.76 -8.05
N ALA A 433 -12.85 12.47 -7.71
CA ALA A 433 -12.54 11.41 -8.66
C ALA A 433 -13.58 11.33 -9.80
N ALA A 434 -14.87 11.35 -9.45
CA ALA A 434 -15.96 11.25 -10.42
C ALA A 434 -16.00 12.46 -11.39
N SER A 435 -15.91 13.68 -10.86
CA SER A 435 -15.89 14.88 -11.70
C SER A 435 -14.64 15.01 -12.55
N ALA A 436 -13.48 14.60 -12.03
CA ALA A 436 -12.23 14.57 -12.78
C ALA A 436 -12.29 13.59 -13.95
N MET A 437 -12.74 12.36 -13.72
CA MET A 437 -12.95 11.36 -14.77
C MET A 437 -13.84 11.88 -15.90
N LEU A 438 -15.00 12.44 -15.56
CA LEU A 438 -15.92 13.01 -16.55
C LEU A 438 -15.31 14.20 -17.30
N THR A 439 -14.59 15.07 -16.59
CA THR A 439 -13.92 16.24 -17.20
C THR A 439 -12.84 15.80 -18.18
N PHE A 440 -12.04 14.81 -17.81
CA PHE A 440 -10.98 14.29 -18.68
C PHE A 440 -11.58 13.62 -19.93
N MET A 441 -12.63 12.81 -19.78
CA MET A 441 -13.34 12.20 -20.90
C MET A 441 -13.94 13.25 -21.85
N LEU A 442 -14.48 14.34 -21.29
CA LEU A 442 -14.99 15.46 -22.08
C LEU A 442 -13.86 16.15 -22.84
N ILE A 443 -12.73 16.43 -22.19
CA ILE A 443 -11.57 17.06 -22.82
C ILE A 443 -11.02 16.18 -23.95
N ASP A 444 -10.87 14.88 -23.74
CA ASP A 444 -10.46 13.92 -24.78
C ASP A 444 -11.40 14.01 -25.99
N THR A 445 -12.72 14.01 -25.74
CA THR A 445 -13.73 14.08 -26.80
C THR A 445 -13.67 15.41 -27.55
N LEU A 446 -13.49 16.53 -26.84
CA LEU A 446 -13.36 17.86 -27.43
C LEU A 446 -12.07 18.03 -28.25
N GLN A 447 -11.02 17.27 -27.93
CA GLN A 447 -9.78 17.20 -28.71
C GLN A 447 -9.89 16.29 -29.95
N GLY A 448 -11.06 15.69 -30.20
CA GLY A 448 -11.30 14.81 -31.34
C GLY A 448 -10.90 13.36 -31.09
N HIS A 449 -10.51 12.99 -29.87
CA HIS A 449 -10.27 11.61 -29.50
C HIS A 449 -11.59 10.86 -29.28
N LYS A 450 -11.59 9.54 -29.54
CA LYS A 450 -12.64 8.67 -29.01
C LYS A 450 -12.53 8.61 -27.49
N MET A 451 -13.64 8.37 -26.80
CA MET A 451 -13.68 8.19 -25.35
C MET A 451 -12.82 6.98 -24.93
N ARG A 452 -11.57 7.23 -24.51
CA ARG A 452 -10.59 6.21 -24.15
C ARG A 452 -10.77 5.81 -22.69
N ALA A 453 -10.82 4.50 -22.43
CA ALA A 453 -10.87 3.98 -21.06
C ALA A 453 -9.62 4.39 -20.25
N THR A 454 -8.44 4.43 -20.88
CA THR A 454 -7.20 4.92 -20.24
C THR A 454 -7.28 6.39 -19.86
N GLY A 455 -7.87 7.25 -20.70
CA GLY A 455 -8.09 8.67 -20.40
C GLY A 455 -9.03 8.86 -19.20
N ALA A 456 -10.13 8.09 -19.16
CA ALA A 456 -11.04 8.08 -18.00
C ALA A 456 -10.32 7.67 -16.71
N CYS A 457 -9.50 6.61 -16.77
CA CYS A 457 -8.69 6.13 -15.66
C CYS A 457 -7.67 7.16 -15.16
N ILE A 458 -6.95 7.82 -16.07
CA ILE A 458 -6.00 8.90 -15.76
C ILE A 458 -6.73 10.08 -15.10
N GLY A 459 -7.87 10.50 -15.67
CA GLY A 459 -8.72 11.55 -15.11
C GLY A 459 -9.16 11.25 -13.67
N ALA A 460 -9.63 10.02 -13.41
CA ALA A 460 -10.00 9.60 -12.06
C ALA A 460 -8.83 9.74 -11.07
N VAL A 461 -7.63 9.28 -11.44
CA VAL A 461 -6.42 9.40 -10.61
C VAL A 461 -6.03 10.86 -10.37
N ILE A 462 -6.12 11.73 -11.38
CA ILE A 462 -5.87 13.17 -11.22
C ILE A 462 -6.83 13.79 -10.19
N GLY A 463 -8.11 13.43 -10.23
CA GLY A 463 -9.10 13.91 -9.26
C GLY A 463 -8.77 13.49 -7.83
N LEU A 464 -8.41 12.21 -7.67
CA LEU A 464 -7.99 11.64 -6.39
C LEU A 464 -6.74 12.34 -5.83
N VAL A 465 -5.73 12.59 -6.67
CA VAL A 465 -4.54 13.37 -6.30
C VAL A 465 -4.90 14.79 -5.89
N THR A 466 -5.71 15.47 -6.69
CA THR A 466 -5.97 16.91 -6.53
C THR A 466 -6.69 17.18 -5.21
N ILE A 467 -7.61 16.30 -4.79
CA ILE A 467 -8.36 16.45 -3.53
C ILE A 467 -7.57 16.03 -2.28
N THR A 468 -6.51 15.22 -2.41
CA THR A 468 -5.69 14.71 -1.28
C THR A 468 -5.32 15.78 -0.24
N PRO A 469 -4.77 16.96 -0.57
CA PRO A 469 -4.39 17.96 0.44
C PRO A 469 -5.60 18.58 1.16
N ALA A 470 -6.81 18.45 0.63
CA ALA A 470 -7.99 19.19 1.04
C ALA A 470 -9.17 18.31 1.50
N ALA A 471 -9.06 16.98 1.40
CA ALA A 471 -10.22 16.09 1.49
C ALA A 471 -11.04 16.29 2.78
N GLY A 472 -10.42 16.55 3.93
CA GLY A 472 -11.11 16.85 5.19
C GLY A 472 -11.26 18.33 5.54
N TYR A 473 -11.08 19.26 4.58
CA TYR A 473 -11.08 20.71 4.82
C TYR A 473 -12.01 21.51 3.90
N VAL A 474 -12.66 20.87 2.93
CA VAL A 474 -13.53 21.52 1.95
C VAL A 474 -14.92 20.90 1.94
N ASN A 475 -15.92 21.65 1.48
CA ASN A 475 -17.26 21.10 1.27
C ASN A 475 -17.31 20.30 -0.04
N ILE A 476 -18.39 19.53 -0.24
CA ILE A 476 -18.55 18.69 -1.44
C ILE A 476 -18.60 19.48 -2.75
N GLY A 477 -19.16 20.69 -2.74
CA GLY A 477 -19.21 21.56 -3.93
C GLY A 477 -17.82 21.94 -4.40
N ALA A 478 -16.95 22.30 -3.45
CA ALA A 478 -15.53 22.53 -3.72
C ALA A 478 -14.85 21.23 -4.20
N ALA A 479 -15.15 20.06 -3.64
CA ALA A 479 -14.54 18.80 -4.09
C ALA A 479 -14.81 18.50 -5.59
N PHE A 480 -15.99 18.82 -6.12
CA PHE A 480 -16.24 18.74 -7.56
C PHE A 480 -15.37 19.72 -8.37
N ILE A 481 -15.16 20.93 -7.86
CA ILE A 481 -14.26 21.92 -8.50
C ILE A 481 -12.83 21.39 -8.53
N PHE A 482 -12.36 20.75 -7.47
CA PHE A 482 -11.03 20.13 -7.44
C PHE A 482 -10.88 19.08 -8.55
N GLY A 483 -11.86 18.21 -8.75
CA GLY A 483 -11.82 17.22 -9.81
C GLY A 483 -11.79 17.84 -11.21
N MET A 484 -12.70 18.79 -11.48
CA MET A 484 -12.80 19.46 -12.77
C MET A 484 -11.53 20.26 -13.10
N VAL A 485 -11.10 21.14 -12.20
CA VAL A 485 -9.94 22.01 -12.41
C VAL A 485 -8.66 21.17 -12.46
N GLY A 486 -8.50 20.20 -11.57
CA GLY A 486 -7.35 19.27 -11.58
C GLY A 486 -7.19 18.58 -12.93
N SER A 487 -8.26 17.97 -13.44
CA SER A 487 -8.23 17.30 -14.76
C SER A 487 -7.99 18.27 -15.91
N ALA A 488 -8.61 19.45 -15.89
CA ALA A 488 -8.42 20.44 -16.95
C ALA A 488 -6.97 20.95 -17.02
N VAL A 489 -6.38 21.27 -15.86
CA VAL A 489 -4.99 21.74 -15.78
C VAL A 489 -4.03 20.62 -16.17
N SER A 490 -4.18 19.41 -15.62
CA SER A 490 -3.32 18.28 -15.95
C SER A 490 -3.42 17.89 -17.44
N ALA A 491 -4.62 17.83 -18.02
CA ALA A 491 -4.78 17.56 -19.45
C ALA A 491 -4.13 18.66 -20.32
N GLY A 492 -4.27 19.94 -19.93
CA GLY A 492 -3.59 21.05 -20.60
C GLY A 492 -2.08 20.94 -20.55
N VAL A 493 -1.51 20.55 -19.40
CA VAL A 493 -0.07 20.31 -19.25
C VAL A 493 0.39 19.10 -20.09
N MET A 494 -0.39 18.01 -20.15
CA MET A 494 -0.07 16.87 -21.01
C MET A 494 0.02 17.28 -22.47
N VAL A 495 -0.95 18.05 -22.98
CA VAL A 495 -0.93 18.59 -24.35
C VAL A 495 0.29 19.48 -24.59
N LEU A 496 0.65 20.32 -23.61
CA LEU A 496 1.83 21.19 -23.70
C LEU A 496 3.13 20.37 -23.72
N MET A 497 3.23 19.35 -22.86
CA MET A 497 4.36 18.44 -22.81
C MET A 497 4.49 17.65 -24.10
N GLU A 498 3.39 17.17 -24.68
CA GLU A 498 3.42 16.46 -25.95
C GLU A 498 3.96 17.36 -27.09
N LYS A 499 3.44 18.59 -27.18
CA LYS A 499 3.82 19.56 -28.24
C LYS A 499 5.23 20.12 -28.10
N TRP A 500 5.67 20.45 -26.87
CA TRP A 500 6.89 21.23 -26.65
C TRP A 500 7.91 20.53 -25.74
N GLY A 501 7.44 19.67 -24.83
CA GLY A 501 8.25 19.03 -23.79
C GLY A 501 8.81 17.65 -24.16
N SER A 502 8.19 16.93 -25.10
CA SER A 502 8.51 15.54 -25.45
C SER A 502 9.93 15.36 -25.98
N ARG A 503 10.55 16.45 -26.46
CA ARG A 503 11.97 16.50 -26.86
C ARG A 503 12.94 16.41 -25.69
N TYR A 504 12.52 16.81 -24.49
CA TYR A 504 13.37 17.00 -23.32
C TYR A 504 12.97 16.14 -22.13
N ILE A 505 11.67 15.94 -21.91
CA ILE A 505 11.11 15.20 -20.78
C ILE A 505 10.29 14.03 -21.33
N ASP A 506 10.78 12.82 -21.09
CA ASP A 506 10.08 11.58 -21.45
C ASP A 506 9.57 10.90 -20.18
N ASP A 507 8.54 11.50 -19.60
CA ASP A 507 7.77 10.92 -18.51
C ASP A 507 6.92 9.78 -19.07
N THR A 508 7.37 8.54 -18.88
CA THR A 508 6.87 7.38 -19.63
C THR A 508 5.37 7.16 -19.47
N LEU A 509 4.81 7.47 -18.29
CA LEU A 509 3.43 7.16 -17.88
C LEU A 509 2.71 8.38 -17.26
N ASP A 510 3.13 9.60 -17.61
CA ASP A 510 2.48 10.87 -17.22
C ASP A 510 2.37 11.09 -15.70
N VAL A 511 3.38 10.66 -14.93
CA VAL A 511 3.46 10.80 -13.47
C VAL A 511 3.46 12.27 -13.05
N PHE A 512 4.16 13.14 -13.77
CA PHE A 512 4.22 14.57 -13.49
C PHE A 512 2.84 15.21 -13.65
N ALA A 513 2.11 14.90 -14.73
CA ALA A 513 0.78 15.44 -14.96
C ALA A 513 -0.22 14.94 -13.90
N CYS A 514 -0.14 13.66 -13.51
CA CYS A 514 -1.02 13.09 -12.51
C CYS A 514 -0.72 13.60 -11.10
N HIS A 515 0.54 13.52 -10.66
CA HIS A 515 0.95 13.74 -9.28
C HIS A 515 1.55 15.13 -9.03
N GLY A 516 2.48 15.57 -9.89
CA GLY A 516 3.14 16.86 -9.72
C GLY A 516 2.18 18.03 -9.95
N VAL A 517 1.55 18.06 -11.12
CA VAL A 517 0.56 19.08 -11.51
C VAL A 517 -0.73 18.92 -10.71
N GLY A 518 -1.25 17.70 -10.56
CA GLY A 518 -2.44 17.44 -9.75
C GLY A 518 -2.24 17.86 -8.29
N GLY A 519 -1.12 17.48 -7.67
CA GLY A 519 -0.79 17.87 -6.30
C GLY A 519 -0.61 19.38 -6.14
N THR A 520 0.10 20.03 -7.07
CA THR A 520 0.28 21.50 -7.08
C THR A 520 -1.07 22.22 -7.19
N THR A 521 -1.92 21.77 -8.12
CA THR A 521 -3.27 22.31 -8.31
C THR A 521 -4.12 22.12 -7.06
N GLY A 522 -4.04 20.94 -6.43
CA GLY A 522 -4.72 20.63 -5.18
C GLY A 522 -4.31 21.53 -4.02
N THR A 523 -3.01 21.77 -3.85
CA THR A 523 -2.49 22.66 -2.81
C THR A 523 -2.92 24.12 -3.04
N ILE A 524 -2.94 24.58 -4.29
CA ILE A 524 -3.44 25.93 -4.62
C ILE A 524 -4.94 26.01 -4.34
N LEU A 525 -5.73 25.06 -4.82
CA LEU A 525 -7.18 25.04 -4.58
C LEU A 525 -7.52 24.91 -3.09
N PHE A 526 -6.74 24.16 -2.31
CA PHE A 526 -6.86 24.10 -0.85
C PHE A 526 -6.71 25.50 -0.24
N SER A 527 -5.68 26.25 -0.62
CA SER A 527 -5.43 27.59 -0.10
C SER A 527 -6.50 28.61 -0.50
N LEU A 528 -7.31 28.29 -1.52
CA LEU A 528 -8.43 29.12 -1.97
C LEU A 528 -9.74 28.73 -1.28
N LEU A 529 -10.03 27.43 -1.18
CA LEU A 529 -11.39 26.90 -0.93
C LEU A 529 -11.54 26.15 0.41
N SER A 530 -10.49 25.98 1.20
CA SER A 530 -10.59 25.41 2.55
C SER A 530 -11.45 26.28 3.47
N THR A 531 -12.14 25.64 4.42
CA THR A 531 -12.96 26.37 5.40
C THR A 531 -13.01 25.68 6.75
N LYS A 532 -12.98 26.48 7.81
CA LYS A 532 -13.15 26.02 9.18
C LYS A 532 -14.55 25.48 9.46
N THR A 533 -15.57 25.90 8.71
CA THR A 533 -16.93 25.37 8.85
C THR A 533 -17.00 23.86 8.61
N VAL A 534 -16.09 23.31 7.81
CA VAL A 534 -15.99 21.86 7.57
C VAL A 534 -15.15 21.18 8.65
N ASN A 535 -14.07 21.83 9.07
CA ASN A 535 -13.14 21.28 10.05
C ASN A 535 -12.47 22.42 10.84
N ASP A 536 -12.81 22.55 12.11
CA ASP A 536 -12.31 23.60 13.00
C ASP A 536 -10.78 23.56 13.19
N ALA A 537 -10.16 22.39 13.00
CA ALA A 537 -8.69 22.23 13.02
C ALA A 537 -8.02 22.73 11.71
N GLY A 538 -8.82 23.11 10.72
CA GLY A 538 -8.38 23.64 9.43
C GLY A 538 -8.13 25.15 9.43
N VAL A 539 -8.08 25.71 8.23
CA VAL A 539 -7.97 27.14 7.98
C VAL A 539 -9.03 27.55 6.96
N ASP A 540 -9.41 28.83 6.98
CA ASP A 540 -10.18 29.42 5.90
C ASP A 540 -9.23 29.84 4.78
N GLY A 541 -9.59 29.54 3.53
CA GLY A 541 -8.84 29.93 2.35
C GLY A 541 -9.14 31.35 1.87
N ALA A 542 -8.51 31.75 0.75
CA ALA A 542 -8.66 33.08 0.17
C ALA A 542 -10.11 33.45 -0.18
N TYR A 543 -10.92 32.49 -0.65
CA TYR A 543 -12.34 32.71 -0.96
C TYR A 543 -13.15 33.14 0.28
N TYR A 544 -12.76 32.65 1.46
CA TYR A 544 -13.36 33.01 2.74
C TYR A 544 -12.66 34.19 3.43
N GLY A 545 -11.83 34.95 2.68
CA GLY A 545 -11.21 36.20 3.12
C GLY A 545 -9.77 36.10 3.59
N LYS A 546 -9.17 34.90 3.67
CA LYS A 546 -7.81 34.72 4.22
C LYS A 546 -6.76 34.50 3.12
N TRP A 547 -6.44 35.59 2.41
CA TRP A 547 -5.45 35.58 1.31
C TRP A 547 -4.03 35.16 1.73
N SER A 548 -3.70 35.24 3.02
CA SER A 548 -2.41 34.77 3.54
C SER A 548 -2.18 33.27 3.28
N GLU A 549 -3.24 32.46 3.24
CA GLU A 549 -3.11 31.02 2.96
C GLU A 549 -2.60 30.76 1.54
N LEU A 550 -3.07 31.53 0.56
CA LEU A 550 -2.56 31.44 -0.81
C LEU A 550 -1.08 31.85 -0.86
N GLY A 551 -0.71 32.93 -0.17
CA GLY A 551 0.69 33.35 -0.06
C GLY A 551 1.59 32.28 0.54
N LEU A 552 1.15 31.62 1.62
CA LEU A 552 1.87 30.53 2.28
C LEU A 552 1.98 29.29 1.38
N ALA A 553 0.90 28.91 0.69
CA ALA A 553 0.91 27.78 -0.24
C ALA A 553 1.92 28.01 -1.37
N LEU A 554 1.92 29.20 -1.99
CA LEU A 554 2.89 29.55 -3.04
C LEU A 554 4.33 29.59 -2.51
N LEU A 555 4.56 30.16 -1.33
CA LEU A 555 5.87 30.16 -0.69
C LEU A 555 6.39 28.74 -0.46
N VAL A 556 5.55 27.86 0.10
CA VAL A 556 5.93 26.46 0.34
C VAL A 556 6.22 25.74 -0.96
N LEU A 557 5.44 25.94 -2.03
CA LEU A 557 5.73 25.36 -3.34
C LEU A 557 7.10 25.81 -3.88
N VAL A 558 7.40 27.11 -3.79
CA VAL A 558 8.69 27.70 -4.22
C VAL A 558 9.87 27.17 -3.40
N CYS A 559 9.66 26.77 -2.14
CA CYS A 559 10.72 26.17 -1.32
C CYS A 559 10.85 24.65 -1.49
N VAL A 560 9.73 23.93 -1.49
CA VAL A 560 9.68 22.45 -1.51
C VAL A 560 10.11 21.90 -2.86
N ILE A 561 9.66 22.48 -3.97
CA ILE A 561 9.97 21.95 -5.30
C ILE A 561 11.49 21.97 -5.56
N PRO A 562 12.23 23.08 -5.35
CA PRO A 562 13.68 23.09 -5.49
C PRO A 562 14.40 22.13 -4.55
N TYR A 563 13.94 21.99 -3.30
CA TYR A 563 14.50 21.02 -2.37
C TYR A 563 14.36 19.58 -2.88
N VAL A 564 13.15 19.19 -3.32
CA VAL A 564 12.88 17.86 -3.89
C VAL A 564 13.74 17.62 -5.12
N LEU A 565 13.84 18.59 -6.03
CA LEU A 565 14.65 18.47 -7.23
C LEU A 565 16.15 18.34 -6.91
N ALA A 566 16.68 19.19 -6.03
CA ALA A 566 18.09 19.16 -5.64
C ALA A 566 18.47 17.85 -4.94
N ALA A 567 17.67 17.41 -3.97
CA ALA A 567 17.89 16.16 -3.25
C ALA A 567 17.76 14.95 -4.18
N THR A 568 16.73 14.91 -5.03
CA THR A 568 16.54 13.83 -6.01
C THR A 568 17.71 13.78 -6.99
N TRP A 569 18.18 14.92 -7.50
CA TRP A 569 19.35 14.97 -8.39
C TRP A 569 20.61 14.42 -7.71
N ALA A 570 20.88 14.83 -6.47
CA ALA A 570 22.02 14.35 -5.71
C ALA A 570 21.98 12.83 -5.49
N ILE A 571 20.80 12.29 -5.18
CA ILE A 571 20.61 10.84 -5.00
C ILE A 571 20.77 10.10 -6.31
N LEU A 572 20.17 10.57 -7.41
CA LEU A 572 20.34 9.96 -8.74
C LEU A 572 21.82 9.94 -9.15
N TRP A 573 22.51 11.06 -8.95
CA TRP A 573 23.95 11.18 -9.21
C TRP A 573 24.75 10.17 -8.39
N PHE A 574 24.50 10.11 -7.08
CA PHE A 574 25.20 9.21 -6.16
C PHE A 574 24.93 7.74 -6.50
N THR A 575 23.66 7.37 -6.69
CA THR A 575 23.28 6.00 -7.07
C THR A 575 23.95 5.60 -8.39
N ASN A 576 23.96 6.48 -9.39
CA ASN A 576 24.59 6.20 -10.69
C ASN A 576 26.12 6.00 -10.61
N LYS A 577 26.78 6.55 -9.59
CA LYS A 577 28.21 6.30 -9.33
C LYS A 577 28.46 4.93 -8.72
N LEU A 578 27.51 4.39 -7.95
CA LEU A 578 27.60 3.05 -7.37
C LEU A 578 27.22 1.96 -8.38
N ILE A 579 26.03 2.10 -8.95
CA ILE A 579 25.47 1.18 -9.95
C ILE A 579 24.81 2.03 -11.02
N ARG A 580 25.17 1.78 -12.28
CA ARG A 580 24.59 2.50 -13.43
C ARG A 580 23.06 2.43 -13.39
N LEU A 581 22.42 3.59 -13.29
CA LEU A 581 20.96 3.74 -13.14
C LEU A 581 20.20 3.35 -14.42
N ARG A 582 20.75 3.71 -15.58
CA ARG A 582 20.15 3.41 -16.88
C ARG A 582 20.65 2.05 -17.40
N VAL A 583 19.73 1.21 -17.85
CA VAL A 583 20.06 -0.02 -18.58
C VAL A 583 20.77 0.30 -19.91
N SER A 584 21.44 -0.69 -20.48
CA SER A 584 22.10 -0.54 -21.79
C SER A 584 21.09 -0.36 -22.92
N ASP A 585 21.55 0.20 -24.03
CA ASP A 585 20.72 0.42 -25.22
C ASP A 585 20.22 -0.88 -25.86
N LEU A 586 20.91 -2.00 -25.65
CA LEU A 586 20.50 -3.33 -26.10
C LEU A 586 19.37 -3.88 -25.22
N GLU A 587 19.53 -3.84 -23.91
CA GLU A 587 18.50 -4.27 -22.94
C GLU A 587 17.20 -3.46 -23.12
N LEU A 588 17.33 -2.17 -23.40
CA LEU A 588 16.18 -1.29 -23.66
C LEU A 588 15.45 -1.64 -24.97
N LEU A 589 16.17 -2.06 -26.00
CA LEU A 589 15.57 -2.54 -27.25
C LEU A 589 14.86 -3.88 -27.03
N GLU A 590 15.51 -4.80 -26.32
CA GLU A 590 14.98 -6.14 -26.01
C GLU A 590 13.75 -6.10 -25.08
N GLY A 591 13.71 -5.14 -24.16
CA GLY A 591 12.69 -5.03 -23.11
C GLY A 591 13.17 -5.61 -21.79
N LEU A 592 12.76 -4.97 -20.70
CA LEU A 592 13.23 -5.30 -19.35
C LEU A 592 12.65 -6.62 -18.85
N ASP A 593 11.48 -7.05 -19.33
CA ASP A 593 10.92 -8.36 -18.98
C ASP A 593 11.88 -9.47 -19.35
N LYS A 594 12.40 -9.45 -20.57
CA LYS A 594 13.36 -10.46 -21.04
C LYS A 594 14.76 -10.20 -20.50
N SER A 595 15.27 -8.97 -20.58
CA SER A 595 16.67 -8.67 -20.27
C SER A 595 17.00 -8.66 -18.78
N LYS A 596 16.03 -8.31 -17.90
CA LYS A 596 16.23 -8.27 -16.44
C LYS A 596 15.59 -9.44 -15.71
N HIS A 597 14.47 -9.96 -16.20
CA HIS A 597 13.72 -11.02 -15.50
C HIS A 597 13.78 -12.37 -16.23
N GLY A 598 14.18 -12.41 -17.50
CA GLY A 598 14.16 -13.64 -18.29
C GLY A 598 12.73 -14.11 -18.63
N GLU A 599 11.74 -13.24 -18.45
CA GLU A 599 10.32 -13.56 -18.55
C GLU A 599 9.65 -12.84 -19.73
N ARG A 600 8.41 -13.25 -20.06
CA ARG A 600 7.53 -12.56 -21.01
C ARG A 600 6.12 -12.52 -20.45
N ALA A 601 5.51 -11.33 -20.42
CA ALA A 601 4.15 -11.15 -19.90
C ALA A 601 3.07 -11.96 -20.65
N MET A 602 3.20 -12.10 -21.98
CA MET A 602 2.25 -12.84 -22.80
C MET A 602 2.97 -13.71 -23.83
N ALA A 603 2.56 -14.98 -23.93
CA ALA A 603 2.97 -15.89 -24.99
C ALA A 603 2.55 -15.40 -26.39
N VAL A 604 1.49 -14.58 -26.49
CA VAL A 604 1.01 -14.02 -27.77
C VAL A 604 2.05 -13.12 -28.42
N ALA A 605 2.87 -12.38 -27.66
CA ALA A 605 3.97 -11.60 -28.24
C ALA A 605 5.09 -12.49 -28.78
N ALA A 606 5.29 -13.67 -28.16
CA ALA A 606 6.18 -14.70 -28.71
C ALA A 606 5.60 -15.29 -30.00
N LEU A 607 4.30 -15.59 -30.03
CA LEU A 607 3.57 -16.06 -31.21
C LEU A 607 3.57 -15.03 -32.35
N MET A 608 3.33 -13.75 -32.07
CA MET A 608 3.37 -12.70 -33.10
C MET A 608 4.76 -12.52 -33.69
N LYS A 609 5.80 -12.58 -32.85
CA LYS A 609 7.18 -12.53 -33.30
C LYS A 609 7.56 -13.79 -34.10
N GLU A 610 7.14 -14.96 -33.67
CA GLU A 610 7.30 -16.21 -34.42
C GLU A 610 6.54 -16.16 -35.76
N MET A 611 5.37 -15.54 -35.79
CA MET A 611 4.60 -15.32 -37.01
C MET A 611 5.27 -14.31 -37.96
N GLU A 612 5.85 -13.22 -37.44
CA GLU A 612 6.64 -12.25 -38.21
C GLU A 612 7.93 -12.90 -38.77
N GLU A 613 8.66 -13.64 -37.94
CA GLU A 613 9.86 -14.36 -38.36
C GLU A 613 9.53 -15.47 -39.38
N ALA A 614 8.40 -16.17 -39.20
CA ALA A 614 7.91 -17.15 -40.17
C ALA A 614 7.45 -16.49 -41.49
N SER A 615 6.85 -15.30 -41.42
CA SER A 615 6.46 -14.49 -42.58
C SER A 615 7.68 -13.98 -43.35
N HIS A 616 8.75 -13.57 -42.68
CA HIS A 616 9.99 -13.11 -43.31
C HIS A 616 10.80 -14.25 -43.94
N ASN A 617 10.72 -15.46 -43.37
CA ASN A 617 11.42 -16.63 -43.89
C ASN A 617 10.64 -17.39 -44.99
N GLY A 618 9.52 -16.85 -45.49
CA GLY A 618 8.78 -17.41 -46.62
C GLY A 618 8.11 -18.77 -46.36
N SER A 619 7.95 -19.18 -45.10
CA SER A 619 7.29 -20.44 -44.76
C SER A 619 5.78 -20.24 -44.69
N ALA A 620 5.10 -20.47 -45.81
CA ALA A 620 3.64 -20.37 -45.93
C ALA A 620 2.86 -21.47 -45.15
N THR A 621 3.51 -22.23 -44.26
CA THR A 621 2.88 -23.31 -43.49
C THR A 621 3.33 -23.35 -42.04
N ALA A 622 3.16 -22.25 -41.30
CA ALA A 622 3.20 -22.29 -39.84
C ALA A 622 1.84 -22.74 -39.30
N ARG A 623 1.57 -24.06 -39.24
CA ARG A 623 0.48 -24.59 -38.41
C ARG A 623 0.87 -24.38 -36.95
N VAL A 624 0.33 -23.34 -36.33
CA VAL A 624 0.43 -23.11 -34.89
C VAL A 624 -0.27 -24.28 -34.18
N ARG A 625 0.50 -25.22 -33.62
CA ARG A 625 -0.01 -26.11 -32.58
C ARG A 625 -0.21 -25.25 -31.34
N VAL A 626 -1.46 -24.88 -31.06
CA VAL A 626 -1.85 -24.47 -29.72
C VAL A 626 -1.65 -25.68 -28.82
N THR A 627 -0.47 -25.84 -28.23
CA THR A 627 -0.29 -26.74 -27.10
C THR A 627 -1.07 -26.13 -25.95
N ALA A 628 -2.31 -26.60 -25.78
CA ALA A 628 -2.98 -26.51 -24.50
C ALA A 628 -2.01 -27.04 -23.44
N VAL A 629 -1.94 -26.30 -22.33
CA VAL A 629 -1.25 -26.68 -21.08
C VAL A 629 -1.39 -28.19 -20.86
N PRO A 630 -0.31 -28.96 -20.67
CA PRO A 630 -0.45 -30.38 -20.37
C PRO A 630 -1.30 -30.54 -19.12
N SER A 631 -2.47 -31.15 -19.28
CA SER A 631 -3.30 -31.59 -18.17
C SER A 631 -2.48 -32.55 -17.31
N LEU A 632 -2.43 -32.25 -16.01
CA LEU A 632 -2.01 -33.16 -14.96
C LEU A 632 -2.98 -34.37 -14.91
N MET A 633 -2.82 -35.32 -15.82
CA MET A 633 -3.30 -36.69 -15.67
C MET A 633 -2.20 -37.59 -16.20
N GLY A 634 -1.63 -38.38 -15.28
CA GLY A 634 -0.71 -39.44 -15.65
C GLY A 634 -1.48 -40.54 -16.36
N ASP A 635 -1.02 -40.90 -17.56
CA ASP A 635 -1.43 -42.13 -18.19
C ASP A 635 -0.50 -43.26 -17.77
N SER A 636 -1.12 -44.22 -17.10
CA SER A 636 -0.64 -45.57 -16.89
C SER A 636 -0.72 -46.36 -18.20
N SER A 637 0.43 -46.86 -18.67
CA SER A 637 0.58 -48.13 -19.38
C SER A 637 2.03 -48.57 -19.34
#